data_AF-A0A7C4D9Z9-F1
#
_entry.id   AF-A0A7C4D9Z9-F1
#
_cell.length_a   1.000
_cell.length_b   1.000
_cell.length_c   1.000
_cell.angle_alpha   90.00
_cell.angle_beta   90.00
_cell.angle_gamma   90.00
#
_symmetry.space_group_name_H-M   'P 1'
#
loop_
_entity.id
_entity.type
_entity.pdbx_description
1 polymer ?
#
loop_
_entity_poly.entity_id
_entity_poly.type
_entity_poly.pdbx_seq_one_letter_code
_entity_poly.pdbx_strand_id
1 'polypeptide(L)'
;MAVVSVDERGRLTLPRNFGVRSTKAVVIPAGSFIVVIPLPGKPSEHAEGWLSTEKSARELKDEAERAAMMDARGRAERRSSAV
;
A
#
# COMPACT_ATOMS: atom_id res chain seq x y z
N MET A 1 4.94 -24.52 5.37
CA MET A 1 3.55 -24.84 4.98
C MET A 1 2.84 -25.38 6.21
N ALA A 2 1.64 -24.90 6.53
CA ALA A 2 0.86 -25.39 7.67
C ALA A 2 -0.59 -25.59 7.22
N VAL A 3 -1.20 -26.71 7.58
CA VAL A 3 -2.62 -26.98 7.37
C VAL A 3 -3.35 -26.57 8.65
N VAL A 4 -4.41 -25.78 8.51
CA VAL A 4 -5.21 -25.27 9.63
C VAL A 4 -6.69 -25.52 9.35
N SER A 5 -7.46 -25.75 10.41
CA SER A 5 -8.92 -25.82 10.30
C SER A 5 -9.53 -24.42 10.25
N VAL A 6 -10.63 -24.31 9.51
CA VAL A 6 -11.52 -23.15 9.53
C VAL A 6 -12.72 -23.54 10.38
N ASP A 7 -13.05 -22.72 11.37
CA ASP A 7 -14.20 -23.00 12.22
C ASP A 7 -15.53 -22.61 11.56
N GLU A 8 -16.65 -22.94 12.22
CA GLU A 8 -18.01 -22.66 11.73
C GLU A 8 -18.29 -21.17 11.49
N ARG A 9 -17.49 -20.28 12.08
CA ARG A 9 -17.61 -18.83 11.94
C ARG A 9 -16.67 -18.28 10.87
N GLY A 10 -15.97 -19.14 10.14
CA GLY A 10 -15.01 -18.76 9.11
C GLY A 10 -13.68 -18.24 9.66
N ARG A 11 -13.36 -18.47 10.95
CA ARG A 11 -12.10 -17.99 11.54
C ARG A 11 -10.97 -18.97 11.23
N LEU A 12 -9.84 -18.42 10.82
CA LEU A 12 -8.60 -19.16 10.56
C LEU A 12 -7.56 -18.81 11.63
N THR A 13 -7.06 -19.83 12.35
CA THR A 13 -6.07 -19.62 13.41
C THR A 13 -4.66 -19.73 12.83
N LEU A 14 -3.92 -18.61 12.84
CA LEU A 14 -2.54 -18.60 12.35
C LEU A 14 -1.59 -19.28 13.36
N PRO A 15 -0.74 -20.23 12.91
CA PRO A 15 0.30 -20.84 13.72
C PRO A 15 1.25 -19.82 14.36
N ARG A 16 1.81 -20.17 15.53
CA ARG A 16 2.62 -19.21 16.32
C ARG A 16 3.87 -18.72 15.59
N ASN A 17 4.48 -19.58 14.79
CA ASN A 17 5.70 -19.30 14.03
C ASN A 17 5.51 -18.31 12.88
N PHE A 18 4.28 -17.88 12.56
CA PHE A 18 4.03 -16.90 11.49
C PHE A 18 4.24 -15.45 11.94
N GLY A 19 4.42 -15.19 13.25
CA GLY A 19 4.73 -13.85 13.77
C GLY A 19 3.57 -12.82 13.67
N VAL A 20 2.45 -13.16 13.02
CA VAL A 20 1.28 -12.29 12.91
C VAL A 20 0.43 -12.39 14.17
N ARG A 21 0.52 -11.38 15.04
CA ARG A 21 -0.22 -11.33 16.32
C ARG A 21 -0.89 -9.98 16.49
N SER A 22 -2.13 -10.02 17.00
CA SER A 22 -2.88 -8.84 17.46
C SER A 22 -2.81 -7.65 16.51
N THR A 23 -2.88 -7.92 15.21
CA THR A 23 -2.78 -6.88 14.19
C THR A 23 -3.91 -6.97 13.17
N LYS A 24 -4.20 -5.85 12.52
CA LYS A 24 -5.09 -5.80 11.35
C LYS A 24 -4.38 -6.44 10.17
N ALA A 25 -5.12 -7.04 9.25
CA ALA A 25 -4.55 -7.60 8.05
C ALA A 25 -5.43 -7.29 6.85
N VAL A 26 -4.80 -7.10 5.69
CA VAL A 26 -5.49 -7.05 4.40
C VAL A 26 -5.62 -8.48 3.89
N VAL A 27 -6.82 -8.84 3.46
CA VAL A 27 -7.09 -10.13 2.83
C VAL A 27 -7.39 -9.88 1.35
N ILE A 28 -6.52 -10.39 0.48
CA ILE A 28 -6.65 -10.26 -0.97
C ILE A 28 -7.06 -11.63 -1.54
N PRO A 29 -8.22 -11.75 -2.19
CA PRO A 29 -8.57 -12.96 -2.91
C PRO A 29 -7.68 -13.09 -4.15
N ALA A 30 -6.99 -14.22 -4.29
CA ALA A 30 -6.11 -14.53 -5.43
C ALA A 30 -6.57 -15.80 -6.15
N GLY A 31 -7.90 -15.98 -6.26
CA GLY A 31 -8.53 -17.14 -6.87
C GLY A 31 -8.46 -18.36 -5.95
N SER A 32 -7.51 -19.26 -6.20
CA SER A 32 -7.37 -20.53 -5.45
C SER A 32 -6.72 -20.36 -4.07
N PHE A 33 -6.19 -19.18 -3.77
CA PHE A 33 -5.61 -18.85 -2.47
C PHE A 33 -5.98 -17.43 -2.05
N ILE A 34 -5.73 -17.13 -0.78
CA ILE A 34 -5.83 -15.78 -0.22
C ILE A 34 -4.45 -15.31 0.19
N VAL A 35 -4.17 -14.02 -0.04
CA VAL A 35 -2.97 -13.37 0.48
C VAL A 35 -3.36 -12.56 1.70
N VAL A 36 -2.70 -12.84 2.83
CA VAL A 36 -2.91 -12.12 4.09
C VAL A 36 -1.68 -11.26 4.36
N ILE A 37 -1.86 -9.95 4.36
CA ILE A 37 -0.78 -8.98 4.61
C ILE A 37 -1.04 -8.33 5.97
N PRO A 38 -0.20 -8.58 6.99
CA PRO A 38 -0.33 -7.90 8.27
C PRO A 38 -0.04 -6.41 8.09
N LEU A 39 -0.89 -5.57 8.67
CA LEU A 39 -0.66 -4.13 8.72
C LEU A 39 0.12 -3.81 10.00
N PRO A 40 1.10 -2.89 9.98
CA PRO A 40 1.66 -2.36 11.21
C PRO A 40 0.58 -1.60 11.99
N GLY A 41 0.62 -1.65 13.33
CA GLY A 41 -0.34 -0.95 14.18
C GLY A 41 -0.32 0.57 13.99
N LYS A 42 0.84 1.11 13.59
CA LYS A 42 1.06 2.51 13.23
C LYS A 42 1.81 2.60 11.89
N PRO A 43 1.09 2.66 10.76
CA PRO A 43 1.73 2.67 9.44
C PRO A 43 2.66 3.84 9.19
N SER A 44 2.36 5.01 9.75
CA SER A 44 3.18 6.22 9.60
C SER A 44 4.59 6.05 10.16
N GLU A 45 4.71 5.48 11.37
CA GLU A 45 6.01 5.21 12.02
C GLU A 45 6.78 4.13 11.26
N HIS A 46 6.08 3.11 10.72
CA HIS A 46 6.74 2.05 9.95
C HIS A 46 7.21 2.51 8.56
N ALA A 47 6.55 3.52 7.99
CA ALA A 47 6.89 4.10 6.71
C ALA A 47 7.87 5.29 6.82
N GLU A 48 8.17 5.74 8.04
CA GLU A 48 9.14 6.80 8.33
C GLU A 48 10.53 6.35 7.89
N GLY A 49 10.93 6.77 6.68
CA GLY A 49 12.20 6.38 6.05
C GLY A 49 12.08 5.52 4.79
N TRP A 50 10.87 5.17 4.33
CA TRP A 50 10.70 4.52 3.01
C TRP A 50 11.16 5.40 1.86
N LEU A 51 11.02 6.72 2.01
CA LEU A 51 11.50 7.71 1.06
C LEU A 51 12.82 8.29 1.59
N SER A 52 13.94 7.86 1.03
CA SER A 52 15.24 8.44 1.34
C SER A 52 15.34 9.83 0.69
N THR A 53 15.19 10.87 1.49
CA THR A 53 15.30 12.25 1.03
C THR A 53 15.66 13.19 2.17
N GLU A 54 16.43 14.22 1.84
CA GLU A 54 16.74 15.33 2.75
C GLU A 54 15.68 16.45 2.65
N LYS A 55 14.76 16.35 1.70
CA LYS A 55 13.71 17.35 1.47
C LYS A 55 12.62 17.26 2.54
N SER A 56 12.16 18.41 2.99
CA SER A 56 10.99 18.51 3.85
C SER A 56 9.71 18.07 3.11
N ALA A 57 8.68 17.71 3.87
CA ALA A 57 7.37 17.36 3.30
C ALA A 57 6.78 18.48 2.41
N ARG A 58 7.08 19.75 2.73
CA ARG A 58 6.66 20.90 1.94
C ARG A 58 7.37 20.96 0.58
N GLU A 59 8.68 20.75 0.55
CA GLU A 59 9.45 20.76 -0.70
C GLU A 59 9.02 19.62 -1.62
N LEU A 60 8.80 18.43 -1.06
CA LEU A 60 8.27 17.28 -1.82
C LEU A 60 6.89 17.58 -2.41
N LYS A 61 6.02 18.25 -1.63
CA LYS A 61 4.70 18.68 -2.10
C LYS A 61 4.83 19.67 -3.25
N ASP A 62 5.65 20.72 -3.10
CA ASP A 62 5.80 21.77 -4.11
C ASP A 62 6.38 21.21 -5.43
N GLU A 63 7.26 20.22 -5.35
CA GLU A 63 7.81 19.50 -6.50
C GLU A 63 6.76 18.61 -7.17
N ALA A 64 5.97 17.87 -6.39
CA ALA A 64 4.88 17.05 -6.89
C ALA A 64 3.82 17.89 -7.62
N GLU A 65 3.44 19.04 -7.08
CA GLU A 65 2.49 19.96 -7.71
C GLU A 65 3.02 20.54 -9.02
N ARG A 66 4.30 20.93 -9.06
CA ARG A 66 4.96 21.39 -10.30
C ARG A 66 4.99 20.29 -11.37
N ALA A 67 5.34 19.06 -11.00
CA ALA A 67 5.36 17.93 -11.91
C ALA A 67 3.95 17.64 -12.47
N ALA A 68 2.92 17.66 -11.60
CA ALA A 68 1.53 17.45 -12.00
C ALA A 68 1.03 18.54 -12.96
N MET A 69 1.39 19.81 -12.71
CA MET A 69 1.03 20.93 -13.59
C MET A 69 1.65 20.77 -14.99
N MET A 70 2.93 20.43 -15.08
CA MET A 70 3.63 20.21 -16.34
C MET A 70 3.00 19.06 -17.14
N ASP A 71 2.69 17.94 -16.48
CA ASP A 71 2.01 16.81 -17.12
C ASP A 71 0.60 17.18 -17.62
N ALA A 72 -0.17 17.93 -16.82
CA ALA A 72 -1.49 18.40 -17.20
C ALA A 72 -1.43 19.31 -18.44
N ARG A 73 -0.46 20.22 -18.51
CA ARG A 73 -0.22 21.08 -19.68
C ARG A 73 0.14 20.25 -20.92
N GLY A 74 1.09 19.32 -20.81
CA GLY A 74 1.47 18.46 -21.93
C GLY A 74 0.31 17.57 -22.41
N ARG A 75 -0.59 17.13 -21.52
CA ARG A 75 -1.84 16.45 -21.90
C ARG A 75 -2.82 17.38 -22.63
N ALA A 76 -2.91 18.65 -22.25
CA ALA A 76 -3.76 19.62 -22.95
C ALA A 76 -3.23 19.92 -24.36
N GLU A 77 -1.94 20.16 -24.51
CA GLU A 77 -1.30 20.42 -25.81
C GLU A 77 -1.49 19.23 -26.76
N ARG A 78 -1.27 17.98 -26.29
CA ARG A 78 -1.53 16.78 -27.11
C ARG A 78 -2.97 16.64 -27.57
N ARG A 79 -3.94 17.04 -26.74
CA ARG A 79 -5.35 17.04 -27.14
C ARG A 79 -5.66 18.13 -28.15
N SER A 80 -5.00 19.29 -28.03
CA SER A 80 -5.17 20.40 -28.98
C SER A 80 -4.54 20.13 -30.35
N SER A 81 -3.40 19.42 -30.39
CA SER A 81 -2.71 19.08 -31.64
C SER A 81 -3.26 17.83 -32.34
N ALA A 82 -4.26 17.16 -31.77
CA ALA A 82 -4.94 15.99 -32.33
C ALA A 82 -6.32 16.35 -32.93
N VAL A 83 -6.62 17.64 -33.08
CA VAL A 83 -7.79 18.23 -33.75
C VAL A 83 -7.35 18.89 -35.06
#